data_AF-A0A1C4IW46-F1
#
_entry.id   AF-A0A1C4IW46-F1
#
_cell.length_a   1.000
_cell.length_b   1.000
_cell.length_c   1.000
_cell.angle_alpha   90.00
_cell.angle_beta   90.00
_cell.angle_gamma   90.00
#
_symmetry.space_group_name_H-M   'P 1'
#
loop_
_entity.id
_entity.type
_entity.pdbx_description
1 polymer ?
#
loop_
_entity_poly.entity_id
_entity_poly.type
_entity_poly.pdbx_seq_one_letter_code
_entity_poly.pdbx_strand_id
1 'polypeptide(L)'
;MTSRPTPDLTPLHDLTKAIATTIAETPVRLGSPEGAADLAAAVAVRVAAYVGSVLPTSGRVLAEIAAERAAQDLRRTTGDLPDGTGDDAGRAGDAERARSFRDISLSCGYGTWSDVLAAEVAEANAERAPARLRAELLQVAAVATAWIEAIDRRTAEAGETK
;
A
#
# COMPACT_ATOMS: atom_id res chain seq x y z
N MET A 1 -12.79 8.41 -32.25
CA MET A 1 -13.20 8.79 -30.88
C MET A 1 -13.03 7.57 -30.01
N THR A 2 -11.93 7.46 -29.27
CA THR A 2 -11.68 6.36 -28.33
C THR A 2 -12.44 6.64 -27.04
N SER A 3 -13.45 5.82 -26.74
CA SER A 3 -14.23 5.95 -25.51
C SER A 3 -13.35 5.61 -24.31
N ARG A 4 -13.24 6.54 -23.35
CA ARG A 4 -12.51 6.33 -22.10
C ARG A 4 -13.26 5.24 -21.31
N PRO A 5 -12.60 4.16 -20.85
CA PRO A 5 -13.28 3.14 -20.06
C PRO A 5 -13.78 3.77 -18.76
N THR A 6 -15.02 3.47 -18.40
CA THR A 6 -15.64 3.93 -17.16
C THR A 6 -14.91 3.29 -15.98
N PRO A 7 -14.39 4.07 -15.01
CA PRO A 7 -13.67 3.52 -13.88
C PRO A 7 -14.59 2.61 -13.05
N ASP A 8 -14.05 1.47 -12.60
CA ASP A 8 -14.74 0.58 -11.65
C ASP A 8 -14.79 1.27 -10.29
N LEU A 9 -16.00 1.63 -9.87
CA LEU A 9 -16.25 2.34 -8.61
C LEU A 9 -16.67 1.41 -7.47
N THR A 10 -16.70 0.09 -7.70
CA THR A 10 -17.04 -0.92 -6.68
C THR A 10 -16.23 -0.76 -5.38
N PRO A 11 -14.92 -0.46 -5.40
CA PRO A 11 -14.14 -0.22 -4.19
C PRO A 11 -14.56 1.03 -3.38
N LEU A 12 -15.28 1.96 -4.01
CA LEU A 12 -15.78 3.19 -3.40
C LEU A 12 -17.21 3.05 -2.89
N HIS A 13 -17.81 1.88 -2.96
CA HIS A 13 -19.20 1.66 -2.55
C HIS A 13 -19.45 2.08 -1.09
N ASP A 14 -18.55 1.72 -0.19
CA ASP A 14 -18.69 2.03 1.23
C ASP A 14 -18.41 3.51 1.53
N LEU A 15 -17.50 4.14 0.77
CA LEU A 15 -17.30 5.60 0.79
C LEU A 15 -18.56 6.33 0.28
N THR A 16 -19.16 5.83 -0.79
CA THR A 16 -20.38 6.38 -1.39
C THR A 16 -21.54 6.30 -0.41
N LYS A 17 -21.66 5.18 0.31
CA LYS A 17 -22.64 4.99 1.38
C LYS A 17 -22.39 5.94 2.54
N ALA A 18 -21.15 6.11 3.00
CA ALA A 18 -20.81 7.06 4.06
C ALA A 18 -21.15 8.50 3.69
N ILE A 19 -20.84 8.93 2.45
CA ILE A 19 -21.20 10.25 1.94
C ILE A 19 -22.72 10.42 1.87
N ALA A 20 -23.45 9.44 1.32
CA ALA A 20 -24.90 9.48 1.19
C ALA A 20 -25.61 9.55 2.55
N THR A 21 -25.19 8.73 3.52
CA THR A 21 -25.71 8.77 4.89
C THR A 21 -25.42 10.12 5.55
N THR A 22 -24.22 10.67 5.37
CA THR A 22 -23.85 11.99 5.92
C THR A 22 -24.74 13.09 5.37
N ILE A 23 -25.01 13.09 4.07
CA ILE A 23 -25.90 14.06 3.43
C ILE A 23 -27.34 13.93 3.96
N ALA A 24 -27.81 12.69 4.17
CA ALA A 24 -29.17 12.43 4.64
C ALA A 24 -29.39 12.82 6.12
N GLU A 25 -28.37 12.64 6.96
CA GLU A 25 -28.45 12.87 8.41
C GLU A 25 -28.10 14.29 8.83
N THR A 26 -27.43 15.06 7.99
CA THR A 26 -27.03 16.44 8.33
C THR A 26 -28.22 17.38 8.09
N PRO A 27 -28.78 18.03 9.12
CA PRO A 27 -29.86 18.99 8.95
C PRO A 27 -29.31 20.26 8.30
N VAL A 28 -29.37 20.34 6.97
CA VAL A 28 -28.94 21.53 6.21
C VAL A 28 -30.09 22.52 6.09
N ARG A 29 -29.89 23.79 6.48
CA ARG A 29 -30.76 24.87 6.01
C ARG A 29 -30.46 25.10 4.53
N LEU A 30 -31.24 24.48 3.64
CA LEU A 30 -31.14 24.69 2.20
C LEU A 30 -31.33 26.17 1.86
N GLY A 31 -30.35 26.77 1.17
CA GLY A 31 -30.43 28.13 0.64
C GLY A 31 -29.64 29.21 1.39
N SER A 32 -28.91 28.91 2.47
CA SER A 32 -27.95 29.85 3.06
C SER A 32 -26.49 29.46 2.77
N PRO A 33 -25.56 30.43 2.65
CA PRO A 33 -24.13 30.16 2.51
C PRO A 33 -23.57 29.30 3.67
N GLU A 34 -24.16 29.43 4.85
CA GLU A 34 -23.78 28.71 6.07
C GLU A 34 -24.17 27.22 5.99
N GLY A 35 -25.35 26.88 5.45
CA GLY A 35 -25.79 25.49 5.30
C GLY A 35 -24.93 24.69 4.32
N ALA A 36 -24.46 25.32 3.24
CA ALA A 36 -23.54 24.67 2.29
C ALA A 36 -22.16 24.42 2.91
N ALA A 37 -21.66 25.36 3.73
CA ALA A 37 -20.40 25.21 4.45
C ALA A 37 -20.48 24.12 5.52
N ASP A 38 -21.58 24.04 6.28
CA ASP A 38 -21.80 23.02 7.30
C ASP A 38 -21.87 21.61 6.71
N LEU A 39 -22.56 21.45 5.56
CA LEU A 39 -22.61 20.19 4.85
C LEU A 39 -21.23 19.78 4.32
N ALA A 40 -20.48 20.72 3.74
CA ALA A 40 -19.14 20.46 3.25
C ALA A 40 -18.19 20.04 4.38
N ALA A 41 -18.28 20.71 5.54
CA ALA A 41 -17.50 20.36 6.72
C ALA A 41 -17.87 18.96 7.27
N ALA A 42 -19.16 18.64 7.36
CA ALA A 42 -19.63 17.34 7.83
C ALA A 42 -19.20 16.19 6.91
N VAL A 43 -19.30 16.38 5.59
CA VAL A 43 -18.81 15.42 4.59
C VAL A 43 -17.29 15.27 4.69
N ALA A 44 -16.53 16.36 4.78
CA ALA A 44 -15.08 16.31 4.90
C ALA A 44 -14.62 15.54 6.14
N VAL A 45 -15.23 15.79 7.31
CA VAL A 45 -14.88 15.12 8.57
C VAL A 45 -15.21 13.62 8.51
N ARG A 46 -16.39 13.24 8.01
CA ARG A 46 -16.78 11.81 7.93
C ARG A 46 -16.04 11.06 6.85
N VAL A 47 -15.69 11.69 5.73
CA VAL A 47 -14.79 11.10 4.72
C VAL A 47 -13.39 10.92 5.31
N ALA A 48 -12.85 11.91 6.03
CA ALA A 48 -11.56 11.78 6.69
C ALA A 48 -11.55 10.68 7.77
N ALA A 49 -12.63 10.57 8.57
CA ALA A 49 -12.78 9.51 9.56
C ALA A 49 -12.92 8.12 8.90
N TYR A 50 -13.71 8.00 7.83
CA TYR A 50 -13.83 6.77 7.05
C TYR A 50 -12.47 6.38 6.45
N VAL A 51 -11.81 7.30 5.75
CA VAL A 51 -10.47 7.08 5.18
C VAL A 51 -9.47 6.68 6.28
N GLY A 52 -9.49 7.31 7.45
CA GLY A 52 -8.65 6.93 8.59
C GLY A 52 -9.02 5.62 9.28
N SER A 53 -10.26 5.13 9.10
CA SER A 53 -10.72 3.84 9.63
C SER A 53 -10.54 2.67 8.67
N VAL A 54 -10.46 2.97 7.37
CA VAL A 54 -10.37 1.97 6.28
C VAL A 54 -8.93 1.83 5.81
N LEU A 55 -8.12 2.89 5.96
CA LEU A 55 -6.68 2.78 5.84
C LEU A 55 -6.14 2.28 7.18
N PRO A 56 -5.55 1.07 7.24
CA PRO A 56 -4.78 0.65 8.40
C PRO A 56 -3.60 1.60 8.63
N THR A 57 -2.73 1.34 9.61
CA THR A 57 -1.38 1.94 9.69
C THR A 57 -0.67 2.07 8.33
N SER A 58 -1.01 1.17 7.40
CA SER A 58 -0.63 1.19 5.98
C SER A 58 -0.90 2.51 5.27
N GLY A 59 -1.97 3.25 5.60
CA GLY A 59 -2.28 4.53 4.94
C GLY A 59 -1.17 5.58 5.09
N ARG A 60 -0.56 5.66 6.28
CA ARG A 60 0.57 6.57 6.52
C ARG A 60 1.81 6.11 5.77
N VAL A 61 2.16 4.84 5.88
CA VAL A 61 3.35 4.27 5.22
C VAL A 61 3.23 4.39 3.69
N LEU A 62 2.04 4.15 3.13
CA LEU A 62 1.77 4.32 1.70
C LEU A 62 1.89 5.79 1.25
N ALA A 63 1.49 6.76 2.08
CA ALA A 63 1.69 8.18 1.78
C ALA A 63 3.19 8.55 1.78
N GLU A 64 3.97 8.01 2.71
CA GLU A 64 5.42 8.19 2.76
C GLU A 64 6.12 7.56 1.54
N ILE A 65 5.71 6.36 1.14
CA ILE A 65 6.18 5.70 -0.10
C ILE A 65 5.83 6.55 -1.33
N ALA A 66 4.61 7.08 -1.41
CA ALA A 66 4.20 7.94 -2.52
C ALA A 66 5.04 9.23 -2.59
N ALA A 67 5.34 9.84 -1.43
CA ALA A 67 6.21 11.00 -1.35
C ALA A 67 7.65 10.69 -1.80
N GLU A 68 8.22 9.57 -1.36
CA GLU A 68 9.55 9.14 -1.81
C GLU A 68 9.56 8.85 -3.31
N ARG A 69 8.50 8.24 -3.87
CA ARG A 69 8.44 8.01 -5.32
C ARG A 69 8.44 9.31 -6.12
N ALA A 70 7.66 10.30 -5.68
CA ALA A 70 7.68 11.64 -6.27
C ALA A 70 9.08 12.28 -6.17
N ALA A 71 9.79 12.10 -5.04
CA ALA A 71 11.16 12.58 -4.88
C ALA A 71 12.16 11.88 -5.82
N GLN A 72 12.02 10.57 -6.03
CA GLN A 72 12.85 9.80 -6.97
C GLN A 72 12.63 10.23 -8.42
N ASP A 73 11.39 10.53 -8.83
CA ASP A 73 11.08 11.05 -10.16
C ASP A 73 11.84 12.37 -10.44
N LEU A 74 11.93 13.24 -9.44
CA LEU A 74 12.71 14.48 -9.52
C LEU A 74 14.24 14.21 -9.62
N ARG A 75 14.73 13.13 -9.01
CA ARG A 75 16.15 12.73 -9.04
C ARG A 75 16.56 12.02 -10.33
N ARG A 76 15.62 11.69 -11.24
CA ARG A 76 15.89 11.06 -12.54
C ARG A 76 16.67 9.74 -12.44
N THR A 77 16.35 8.89 -11.46
CA THR A 77 17.06 7.62 -11.24
C THR A 77 16.48 6.42 -12.01
N THR A 78 15.33 6.55 -12.66
CA THR A 78 14.53 5.41 -13.17
C THR A 78 13.80 5.78 -14.48
N GLY A 79 14.54 5.93 -15.59
CA GLY A 79 13.92 5.95 -16.93
C GLY A 79 13.37 4.58 -17.35
N ASP A 80 13.12 4.36 -18.65
CA ASP A 80 12.78 3.03 -19.23
C ASP A 80 13.97 2.07 -19.11
N LEU A 81 14.24 1.61 -17.90
CA LEU A 81 15.21 0.54 -17.64
C LEU A 81 14.57 -0.80 -17.97
N PRO A 82 15.31 -1.73 -18.60
CA PRO A 82 14.83 -3.10 -18.76
C PRO A 82 14.65 -3.76 -17.40
N ASP A 83 13.66 -4.66 -17.29
CA ASP A 83 13.38 -5.40 -16.05
C ASP A 83 14.63 -6.10 -15.50
N GLY A 84 15.44 -6.66 -16.40
CA GLY A 84 16.69 -7.32 -16.03
C GLY A 84 16.50 -8.53 -15.13
N THR A 85 15.31 -9.14 -15.13
CA THR A 85 14.90 -10.31 -14.30
C THR A 85 14.89 -11.62 -15.09
N GLY A 86 14.94 -12.74 -14.37
CA GLY A 86 14.69 -14.09 -14.90
C GLY A 86 15.75 -14.71 -15.83
N ASP A 87 16.68 -13.96 -16.41
CA ASP A 87 17.58 -14.48 -17.48
C ASP A 87 18.67 -15.49 -17.07
N ASP A 88 18.82 -15.82 -15.77
CA ASP A 88 19.86 -16.72 -15.27
C ASP A 88 19.29 -17.86 -14.41
N ALA A 89 19.72 -19.10 -14.68
CA ALA A 89 19.40 -20.29 -13.89
C ALA A 89 19.85 -20.15 -12.42
N GLY A 90 20.90 -19.37 -12.15
CA GLY A 90 21.32 -19.02 -10.80
C GLY A 90 20.19 -18.38 -9.99
N ARG A 91 19.40 -17.49 -10.59
CA ARG A 91 18.34 -16.75 -9.88
C ARG A 91 17.15 -17.61 -9.50
N ALA A 92 16.81 -18.60 -10.33
CA ALA A 92 15.80 -19.60 -9.96
C ALA A 92 16.24 -20.42 -8.74
N GLY A 93 17.52 -20.82 -8.71
CA GLY A 93 18.12 -21.49 -7.55
C GLY A 93 18.18 -20.58 -6.31
N ASP A 94 18.48 -19.30 -6.48
CA ASP A 94 18.49 -18.31 -5.40
C ASP A 94 17.11 -18.12 -4.78
N ALA A 95 16.07 -18.01 -5.62
CA ALA A 95 14.68 -17.92 -5.18
C ALA A 95 14.26 -19.15 -4.37
N GLU A 96 14.60 -20.35 -4.83
CA GLU A 96 14.27 -21.60 -4.12
C GLU A 96 15.01 -21.71 -2.78
N ARG A 97 16.29 -21.33 -2.73
CA ARG A 97 17.06 -21.30 -1.48
C ARG A 97 16.51 -20.28 -0.50
N ALA A 98 16.17 -19.08 -0.97
CA ALA A 98 15.63 -18.02 -0.13
C ALA A 98 14.24 -18.39 0.43
N ARG A 99 13.36 -18.97 -0.39
CA ARG A 99 12.07 -19.54 0.06
C ARG A 99 12.26 -20.61 1.13
N SER A 100 13.10 -21.59 0.85
CA SER A 100 13.37 -22.69 1.78
C SER A 100 13.91 -22.17 3.11
N PHE A 101 14.82 -21.20 3.06
CA PHE A 101 15.38 -20.58 4.25
C PHE A 101 14.35 -19.78 5.04
N ARG A 102 13.52 -18.96 4.37
CA ARG A 102 12.39 -18.24 4.99
C ARG A 102 11.47 -19.22 5.70
N ASP A 103 11.02 -20.27 5.00
CA ASP A 103 10.03 -21.22 5.51
C ASP A 103 10.58 -22.01 6.72
N ILE A 104 11.84 -22.48 6.65
CA ILE A 104 12.51 -23.15 7.77
C ILE A 104 12.64 -22.18 8.96
N SER A 105 13.14 -20.96 8.72
CA SER A 105 13.39 -19.99 9.79
C SER A 105 12.10 -19.58 10.50
N LEU A 106 11.03 -19.34 9.74
CA LEU A 106 9.70 -19.06 10.28
C LEU A 106 9.17 -20.28 11.07
N SER A 107 9.29 -21.50 10.53
CA SER A 107 8.82 -22.72 11.21
C SER A 107 9.55 -23.00 12.53
N CYS A 108 10.82 -22.62 12.63
CA CYS A 108 11.63 -22.77 13.83
C CYS A 108 11.56 -21.56 14.78
N GLY A 109 10.78 -20.52 14.45
CA GLY A 109 10.55 -19.36 15.31
C GLY A 109 11.71 -18.35 15.37
N TYR A 110 12.70 -18.42 14.47
CA TYR A 110 13.80 -17.46 14.39
C TYR A 110 13.81 -16.64 13.09
N GLY A 111 12.77 -16.76 12.26
CA GLY A 111 12.63 -15.99 11.03
C GLY A 111 12.58 -14.49 11.30
N THR A 112 13.30 -13.74 10.47
CA THR A 112 13.39 -12.29 10.55
C THR A 112 12.69 -11.64 9.36
N TRP A 113 12.32 -10.37 9.52
CA TRP A 113 11.82 -9.56 8.40
C TRP A 113 12.82 -9.47 7.23
N SER A 114 14.12 -9.53 7.52
CA SER A 114 15.17 -9.56 6.50
C SER A 114 15.06 -10.83 5.64
N ASP A 115 14.76 -11.98 6.25
CA ASP A 115 14.64 -13.25 5.54
C ASP A 115 13.40 -13.26 4.65
N VAL A 116 12.29 -12.72 5.15
CA VAL A 116 11.04 -12.59 4.38
C VAL A 116 11.25 -11.68 3.18
N LEU A 117 11.83 -10.48 3.38
CA LEU A 117 12.08 -9.55 2.28
C LEU A 117 13.06 -10.12 1.24
N ALA A 118 14.13 -10.79 1.70
CA ALA A 118 15.12 -11.40 0.82
C ALA A 118 14.50 -12.49 -0.07
N ALA A 119 13.56 -13.27 0.46
CA ALA A 119 12.83 -14.25 -0.32
C ALA A 119 11.99 -13.58 -1.42
N GLU A 120 11.12 -12.62 -1.08
CA GLU A 120 10.28 -11.95 -2.09
C GLU A 120 11.11 -11.28 -3.20
N VAL A 121 12.24 -10.67 -2.84
CA VAL A 121 13.16 -10.06 -3.83
C VAL A 121 13.79 -11.13 -4.73
N ALA A 122 14.20 -12.27 -4.18
CA ALA A 122 14.76 -13.36 -4.97
C ALA A 122 13.71 -13.95 -5.94
N GLU A 123 12.45 -14.08 -5.50
CA GLU A 123 11.34 -14.53 -6.34
C GLU A 123 11.08 -13.55 -7.50
N ALA A 124 10.99 -12.25 -7.22
CA ALA A 124 10.86 -11.22 -8.25
C ALA A 124 12.03 -11.26 -9.26
N ASN A 125 13.26 -11.38 -8.79
CA ASN A 125 14.46 -11.45 -9.64
C ASN A 125 14.52 -12.69 -10.54
N ALA A 126 13.86 -13.78 -10.16
CA ALA A 126 13.78 -15.02 -10.93
C ALA A 126 12.65 -15.02 -11.98
N GLU A 127 11.70 -14.09 -11.89
CA GLU A 127 10.52 -14.06 -12.74
C GLU A 127 10.80 -13.41 -14.11
N ARG A 128 10.21 -13.95 -15.18
CA ARG A 128 10.38 -13.48 -16.57
C ARG A 128 9.09 -12.91 -17.15
N ALA A 129 7.95 -13.44 -16.73
CA ALA A 129 6.66 -13.06 -17.28
C ALA A 129 6.22 -11.72 -16.67
N PRO A 130 5.99 -10.64 -17.46
CA PRO A 130 5.72 -9.32 -16.92
C PRO A 130 4.55 -9.24 -15.93
N ALA A 131 3.48 -9.99 -16.20
CA ALA A 131 2.32 -10.03 -15.31
C ALA A 131 2.65 -10.67 -13.94
N ARG A 132 3.50 -11.70 -13.94
CA ARG A 132 3.95 -12.37 -12.72
C ARG A 132 5.00 -11.53 -12.01
N LEU A 133 5.94 -10.92 -12.73
CA LEU A 133 6.94 -10.02 -12.17
C LEU A 133 6.26 -8.86 -11.42
N ARG A 134 5.22 -8.26 -12.02
CA ARG A 134 4.42 -7.24 -11.34
C ARG A 134 3.80 -7.76 -10.04
N ALA A 135 3.31 -8.98 -10.02
CA ALA A 135 2.74 -9.59 -8.81
C ALA A 135 3.83 -9.77 -7.74
N GLU A 136 5.00 -10.30 -8.10
CA GLU A 136 6.11 -10.47 -7.15
C GLU A 136 6.64 -9.13 -6.61
N LEU A 137 6.80 -8.12 -7.47
CA LEU A 137 7.18 -6.77 -7.04
C LEU A 137 6.15 -6.14 -6.08
N LEU A 138 4.87 -6.48 -6.25
CA LEU A 138 3.82 -6.07 -5.32
C LEU A 138 3.96 -6.79 -3.97
N GLN A 139 4.33 -8.08 -3.96
CA GLN A 139 4.64 -8.81 -2.71
C GLN A 139 5.85 -8.19 -1.99
N VAL A 140 6.91 -7.84 -2.71
CA VAL A 140 8.08 -7.13 -2.17
C VAL A 140 7.65 -5.82 -1.48
N ALA A 141 6.86 -4.99 -2.16
CA ALA A 141 6.38 -3.73 -1.61
C ALA A 141 5.49 -3.93 -0.38
N ALA A 142 4.64 -4.97 -0.38
CA ALA A 142 3.78 -5.30 0.74
C ALA A 142 4.59 -5.75 1.97
N VAL A 143 5.61 -6.59 1.80
CA VAL A 143 6.50 -7.02 2.90
C VAL A 143 7.30 -5.85 3.46
N ALA A 144 7.85 -4.98 2.60
CA ALA A 144 8.56 -3.79 3.04
C ALA A 144 7.64 -2.85 3.86
N THR A 145 6.40 -2.65 3.41
CA THR A 145 5.38 -1.87 4.13
C THR A 145 5.08 -2.49 5.49
N ALA A 146 4.83 -3.80 5.54
CA ALA A 146 4.53 -4.51 6.78
C ALA A 146 5.70 -4.46 7.79
N TRP A 147 6.94 -4.47 7.30
CA TRP A 147 8.12 -4.33 8.14
C TRP A 147 8.24 -2.93 8.75
N ILE A 148 8.01 -1.87 7.97
CA ILE A 148 7.97 -0.49 8.47
C ILE A 148 6.91 -0.37 9.58
N GLU A 149 5.69 -0.85 9.32
CA GLU A 149 4.62 -0.84 10.32
C GLU A 149 4.99 -1.60 11.59
N ALA A 150 5.69 -2.74 11.46
CA ALA A 150 6.18 -3.49 12.61
C ALA A 150 7.25 -2.73 13.41
N ILE A 151 8.09 -1.92 12.76
CA ILE A 151 9.02 -1.00 13.43
C ILE A 151 8.23 0.09 14.17
N ASP A 152 7.25 0.69 13.51
CA ASP A 152 6.43 1.76 14.08
C ASP A 152 5.67 1.30 15.32
N ARG A 153 5.00 0.14 15.26
CA ARG A 153 4.27 -0.45 16.40
C ARG A 153 5.20 -0.67 17.59
N ARG A 154 6.36 -1.31 17.37
CA ARG A 154 7.36 -1.55 18.42
C ARG A 154 7.86 -0.26 19.06
N THR A 155 8.00 0.80 18.24
CA THR A 155 8.48 2.10 18.72
C THR A 155 7.40 2.84 19.54
N ALA A 156 6.13 2.74 19.13
CA ALA A 156 5.01 3.31 19.87
C ALA A 156 4.83 2.65 21.26
N GLU A 157 4.84 1.31 21.31
CA GLU A 157 4.76 0.54 22.55
C GLU A 157 5.91 0.87 23.53
N ALA A 158 7.12 1.03 23.00
CA ALA A 158 8.29 1.41 23.80
C ALA A 158 8.19 2.85 24.34
N GLY A 159 7.48 3.74 23.65
CA GLY A 159 7.24 5.13 24.07
C GLY A 159 6.17 5.27 25.16
N GLU A 160 5.19 4.37 25.21
CA GLU A 160 4.10 4.38 26.22
C GLU A 160 4.52 3.83 27.59
N THR A 161 5.64 3.09 27.64
CA THR A 161 6.13 2.46 28.89
C THR A 161 7.07 3.37 29.70
N LYS A 162 7.33 4.61 29.24
CA LYS A 162 8.25 5.56 29.87
C LYS A 162 7.51 6.75 30.47
#